data_AF-A2ECM8-F1
#
_entry.id   AF-A2ECM8-F1
#
_cell.length_a   1.000
_cell.length_b   1.000
_cell.length_c   1.000
_cell.angle_alpha   90.00
_cell.angle_beta   90.00
_cell.angle_gamma   90.00
#
_symmetry.space_group_name_H-M   'P 1'
#
loop_
_entity.id
_entity.type
_entity.pdbx_description
1 polymer ?
#
loop_
_entity_poly.entity_id
_entity_poly.type
_entity_poly.pdbx_seq_one_letter_code
_entity_poly.pdbx_strand_id
1 'polypeptide(L)'
;MRNVTLISLLSINSLYHSPFITKSPNSMKSILTICNSRFIKQFSNIYRSEKAKESLNLLKSDFKQTLQPVIHISQSEFEDDLDEGSSFQTENIKLAGFKQTLIMHKRNLDIDQCSFTGCMGKMGGAIHIEKSHSIQISRASFEGNSADVGGAGHFLGIISFKLKDSKFNTNYAKYYGALMVDGKEKPVNFSISVVNFTNNRAELWGAALRLDRCGGDIRCTYFVKNIALVSGAFFDFSCKPNTRSITRCCFLSNNCTSRAAVTCFHLLQESTYTKCIFAKNYCEKKPNSIEIQSINTKITLQNCVFEGTKETEIGMKFNYSEFIVQDSEFGTVIQDYSKFLGNLYWV
;
A
#
# COMPACT_ATOMS: atom_id res chain seq x y z
N MET A 1 -17.89 17.87 24.87
CA MET A 1 -16.51 17.93 25.41
C MET A 1 -16.02 16.50 25.59
N ARG A 2 -15.01 16.06 24.83
CA ARG A 2 -14.44 14.71 24.97
C ARG A 2 -13.54 14.69 26.19
N ASN A 3 -13.78 13.75 27.12
CA ASN A 3 -12.93 13.51 28.29
C ASN A 3 -11.56 13.00 27.83
N VAL A 4 -10.65 13.94 27.61
CA VAL A 4 -9.22 13.69 27.46
C VAL A 4 -8.71 13.41 28.88
N THR A 5 -8.32 12.17 29.16
CA THR A 5 -7.83 11.81 30.49
C THR A 5 -6.54 12.59 30.79
N LEU A 6 -6.34 13.01 32.04
CA LEU A 6 -5.16 13.78 32.48
C LEU A 6 -3.83 13.11 32.07
N ILE A 7 -3.81 11.77 31.96
CA ILE A 7 -2.70 10.96 31.47
C ILE A 7 -2.39 11.23 29.99
N SER A 8 -3.40 11.41 29.15
CA SER A 8 -3.20 11.74 27.72
C SER A 8 -2.70 13.17 27.50
N LEU A 9 -3.03 14.11 28.39
CA LEU A 9 -2.46 15.45 28.40
C LEU A 9 -1.01 15.45 28.90
N LEU A 10 -0.69 14.66 29.92
CA LEU A 10 0.68 14.48 30.41
C LEU A 10 1.58 13.77 29.38
N SER A 11 1.05 12.81 28.59
CA SER A 11 1.81 12.18 27.51
C SER A 11 2.09 13.17 26.37
N ILE A 12 1.12 14.00 25.96
CA ILE A 12 1.34 14.95 24.86
C ILE A 12 2.37 16.04 25.23
N ASN A 13 2.30 16.60 26.45
CA ASN A 13 3.26 17.63 26.89
C ASN A 13 4.67 17.07 27.16
N SER A 14 4.79 15.81 27.60
CA SER A 14 6.10 15.15 27.75
C SER A 14 6.70 14.67 26.43
N LEU A 15 5.88 14.43 25.40
CA LEU A 15 6.34 14.04 24.05
C LEU A 15 7.08 15.17 23.34
N TYR A 16 6.64 16.43 23.46
CA TYR A 16 7.31 17.57 22.79
C TYR A 16 8.66 17.95 23.41
N HIS A 17 8.98 17.44 24.61
CA HIS A 17 10.27 17.61 25.27
C HIS A 17 11.07 16.30 25.37
N SER A 18 10.62 15.25 24.68
CA SER A 18 11.32 13.98 24.62
C SER A 18 12.58 14.12 23.74
N PRO A 19 13.76 13.62 24.17
CA PRO A 19 14.95 13.60 23.31
C PRO A 19 14.76 12.74 22.05
N PHE A 20 13.68 11.95 22.01
CA PHE A 20 13.30 11.07 20.91
C PHE A 20 12.33 11.70 19.91
N ILE A 21 11.81 12.89 20.22
CA ILE A 21 10.92 13.64 19.33
C ILE A 21 11.54 15.00 19.08
N THR A 22 11.98 15.22 17.84
CA THR A 22 12.57 16.49 17.43
C THR A 22 11.70 17.16 16.39
N LYS A 23 11.45 18.45 16.59
CA LYS A 23 10.83 19.31 15.59
C LYS A 23 11.93 20.23 15.05
N SER A 24 12.26 20.11 13.76
CA SER A 24 13.22 21.01 13.13
C SER A 24 12.55 22.37 12.88
N PRO A 25 13.05 23.47 13.47
CA PRO A 25 12.52 24.82 13.27
C PRO A 25 13.19 25.49 12.06
N ASN A 26 13.26 24.81 10.91
CA ASN A 26 13.69 25.50 9.69
C ASN A 26 12.51 26.31 9.14
N SER A 27 12.75 27.60 8.88
CA SER A 27 11.77 28.67 8.59
C SER A 27 10.84 28.45 7.38
N MET A 28 10.92 27.30 6.70
CA MET A 28 10.04 26.97 5.56
C MET A 28 9.43 25.55 5.58
N LYS A 29 9.87 24.63 6.45
CA LYS A 29 9.31 23.25 6.54
C LYS A 29 9.43 22.71 7.97
N SER A 30 8.31 22.47 8.64
CA SER A 30 8.32 21.72 9.89
C SER A 30 8.41 20.22 9.59
N ILE A 31 9.48 19.60 10.10
CA ILE A 31 9.66 18.15 10.06
C ILE A 31 9.62 17.67 11.51
N LEU A 32 8.69 16.76 11.80
CA LEU A 32 8.63 16.03 13.05
C LEU A 32 9.36 14.70 12.86
N THR A 33 10.32 14.40 13.73
CA THR A 33 11.02 13.11 13.72
C THR A 33 10.78 12.41 15.05
N ILE A 34 10.32 11.15 15.00
CA ILE A 34 10.27 10.23 16.13
C ILE A 34 11.32 9.15 15.87
N CYS A 35 12.28 9.01 16.78
CA CYS A 35 13.35 8.02 16.61
C CYS A 35 13.58 7.19 17.87
N ASN A 36 13.99 5.92 17.71
CA ASN A 36 14.36 5.03 18.81
C ASN A 36 13.33 4.97 19.96
N SER A 37 12.05 5.05 19.62
CA SER A 37 10.96 5.18 20.58
C SER A 37 10.14 3.90 20.68
N ARG A 38 9.53 3.65 21.84
CA ARG A 38 8.62 2.51 22.04
C ARG A 38 7.31 2.98 22.67
N PHE A 39 6.21 2.69 21.99
CA PHE A 39 4.87 3.03 22.42
C PHE A 39 4.04 1.74 22.56
N ILE A 40 3.44 1.55 23.73
CA ILE A 40 2.66 0.34 24.05
C ILE A 40 1.32 0.77 24.64
N LYS A 41 0.24 0.07 24.26
CA LYS A 41 -1.12 0.22 24.83
C LYS A 41 -1.62 1.67 24.83
N GLN A 42 -1.52 2.31 23.68
CA GLN A 42 -1.98 3.69 23.51
C GLN A 42 -3.45 3.75 23.10
N PHE A 43 -4.20 4.62 23.75
CA PHE A 43 -5.64 4.81 23.47
C PHE A 43 -5.90 5.83 22.35
N SER A 44 -4.90 6.62 21.98
CA SER A 44 -4.97 7.66 20.96
C SER A 44 -3.92 7.47 19.87
N ASN A 45 -4.10 8.19 18.74
CA ASN A 45 -3.04 8.35 17.75
C ASN A 45 -1.76 8.89 18.42
N ILE A 46 -0.60 8.45 17.95
CA ILE A 46 0.70 9.01 18.37
C ILE A 46 1.01 10.27 17.57
N TYR A 47 0.60 10.26 16.30
CA TYR A 47 0.60 11.45 15.48
C TYR A 47 -0.77 11.65 14.84
N ARG A 48 -1.38 12.81 15.10
CA ARG A 48 -2.61 13.26 14.46
C ARG A 48 -2.40 14.65 13.85
N SER A 49 -2.74 14.82 12.58
CA SER A 49 -2.68 16.12 11.92
C SER A 49 -3.92 16.35 11.05
N GLU A 50 -4.57 17.50 11.26
CA GLU A 50 -5.79 17.92 10.54
C GLU A 50 -5.55 19.13 9.62
N LYS A 51 -4.46 19.89 9.84
CA LYS A 51 -4.10 21.12 9.11
C LYS A 51 -2.65 21.04 8.66
N ALA A 52 -2.42 20.28 7.60
CA ALA A 52 -1.18 19.53 7.48
C ALA A 52 -0.20 20.12 6.47
N LYS A 53 0.81 20.83 7.01
CA LYS A 53 2.04 21.26 6.31
C LYS A 53 3.30 20.53 6.79
N GLU A 54 3.20 19.69 7.82
CA GLU A 54 4.37 19.06 8.45
C GLU A 54 4.70 17.70 7.79
N SER A 55 5.99 17.43 7.59
CA SER A 55 6.46 16.08 7.21
C SER A 55 6.79 15.28 8.47
N LEU A 56 6.60 13.96 8.41
CA LEU A 56 6.83 13.04 9.53
C LEU A 56 7.88 12.00 9.16
N ASN A 57 8.87 11.84 10.04
CA ASN A 57 9.87 10.78 9.96
C ASN A 57 9.73 9.87 11.18
N LEU A 58 9.54 8.57 10.97
CA LEU A 58 9.57 7.54 12.00
C LEU A 58 10.77 6.64 11.76
N LEU A 59 11.68 6.57 12.73
CA LEU A 59 12.93 5.84 12.60
C LEU A 59 13.11 4.88 13.77
N LYS A 60 13.41 3.61 13.51
CA LYS A 60 13.82 2.64 14.55
C LYS A 60 12.86 2.59 15.76
N SER A 61 11.56 2.66 15.51
CA SER A 61 10.55 2.81 16.57
C SER A 61 9.53 1.68 16.59
N ASP A 62 9.10 1.32 17.79
CA ASP A 62 8.14 0.24 18.05
C ASP A 62 6.78 0.82 18.48
N PHE A 63 5.71 0.36 17.84
CA PHE A 63 4.33 0.75 18.13
C PHE A 63 3.49 -0.50 18.36
N LYS A 64 2.91 -0.65 19.56
CA LYS A 64 2.19 -1.88 19.93
C LYS A 64 0.84 -1.60 20.57
N GLN A 65 -0.17 -2.36 20.14
CA GLN A 65 -1.49 -2.44 20.77
C GLN A 65 -2.17 -1.06 20.89
N THR A 66 -2.19 -0.29 19.81
CA THR A 66 -2.92 0.98 19.78
C THR A 66 -4.40 0.74 19.44
N LEU A 67 -5.32 1.48 20.05
CA LEU A 67 -6.76 1.39 19.74
C LEU A 67 -7.20 2.32 18.58
N GLN A 68 -6.27 3.11 18.08
CA GLN A 68 -6.42 3.98 16.92
C GLN A 68 -5.17 3.85 16.04
N PRO A 69 -5.23 4.26 14.76
CA PRO A 69 -4.05 4.28 13.90
C PRO A 69 -2.91 5.03 14.61
N VAL A 70 -1.69 4.51 14.57
CA VAL A 70 -0.51 5.19 15.12
C VAL A 70 -0.36 6.58 14.48
N ILE A 71 -0.54 6.62 13.16
CA ILE A 71 -0.51 7.83 12.36
C ILE A 71 -1.90 8.07 11.80
N HIS A 72 -2.46 9.25 12.04
CA HIS A 72 -3.71 9.69 11.44
C HIS A 72 -3.48 11.08 10.82
N ILE A 73 -3.49 11.14 9.50
CA ILE A 73 -3.44 12.39 8.76
C ILE A 73 -4.73 12.49 7.95
N SER A 74 -5.62 13.40 8.35
CA SER A 74 -6.86 13.69 7.64
C SER A 74 -6.78 15.06 6.97
N GLN A 75 -7.60 15.27 5.95
CA GLN A 75 -7.80 16.61 5.41
C GLN A 75 -8.95 17.34 6.13
N SER A 76 -8.83 18.65 6.33
CA SER A 76 -10.01 19.51 6.52
C SER A 76 -10.66 19.81 5.17
N GLU A 77 -11.99 19.81 5.11
CA GLU A 77 -12.89 19.93 3.94
C GLU A 77 -12.70 21.15 3.01
N PHE A 78 -11.63 21.95 3.15
CA PHE A 78 -11.46 23.27 2.51
C PHE A 78 -10.27 23.39 1.53
N GLU A 79 -9.64 22.29 1.11
CA GLU A 79 -8.60 22.33 0.06
C GLU A 79 -8.90 21.29 -1.03
N ASP A 80 -10.10 21.35 -1.59
CA ASP A 80 -10.29 21.00 -3.00
C ASP A 80 -9.96 22.25 -3.83
N ASP A 81 -9.35 22.05 -5.00
CA ASP A 81 -9.12 23.06 -6.03
C ASP A 81 -7.98 24.07 -5.82
N LEU A 82 -6.74 23.57 -5.91
CA LEU A 82 -5.82 24.19 -6.87
C LEU A 82 -5.27 23.09 -7.78
N ASP A 83 -5.93 22.99 -8.91
CA ASP A 83 -5.58 22.21 -10.07
C ASP A 83 -4.09 22.39 -10.41
N GLU A 84 -3.25 21.38 -10.15
CA GLU A 84 -1.92 21.27 -10.77
C GLU A 84 -2.05 21.00 -12.30
N GLY A 85 -3.27 21.09 -12.85
CA GLY A 85 -3.61 20.96 -14.27
C GLY A 85 -3.87 22.29 -14.98
N SER A 86 -4.03 23.42 -14.27
CA SER A 86 -3.91 24.72 -14.94
C SER A 86 -2.43 24.93 -15.26
N SER A 87 -2.10 24.79 -16.54
CA SER A 87 -0.96 25.48 -17.12
C SER A 87 -1.12 26.99 -16.86
N PHE A 88 -0.75 27.46 -15.67
CA PHE A 88 -0.11 28.75 -15.61
C PHE A 88 1.23 28.55 -16.29
N GLN A 89 1.22 28.76 -17.61
CA GLN A 89 2.36 29.43 -18.22
C GLN A 89 2.76 30.52 -17.23
N THR A 90 4.02 30.53 -16.83
CA THR A 90 4.65 31.70 -16.24
C THR A 90 4.63 32.80 -17.30
N GLU A 91 3.46 33.32 -17.64
CA GLU A 91 3.37 34.69 -18.08
C GLU A 91 3.67 35.53 -16.86
N ASN A 92 4.73 36.30 -16.99
CA ASN A 92 5.14 37.32 -16.08
C ASN A 92 3.97 38.27 -15.80
N ILE A 93 3.13 37.96 -14.82
CA ILE A 93 2.29 38.98 -14.21
C ILE A 93 3.24 39.86 -13.41
N LYS A 94 3.74 40.90 -14.10
CA LYS A 94 4.34 42.10 -13.51
C LYS A 94 3.26 42.81 -12.68
N LEU A 95 2.95 42.29 -11.50
CA LEU A 95 2.36 43.08 -10.43
C LEU A 95 3.52 43.53 -9.54
N ALA A 96 3.78 44.83 -9.60
CA ALA A 96 4.87 45.49 -8.90
C ALA A 96 4.88 45.11 -7.42
N GLY A 97 6.01 44.56 -6.94
CA GLY A 97 6.40 44.63 -5.53
C GLY A 97 6.31 43.38 -4.66
N PHE A 98 5.61 42.31 -5.05
CA PHE A 98 5.52 41.09 -4.21
C PHE A 98 5.76 39.81 -5.01
N LYS A 99 7.03 39.36 -5.09
CA LYS A 99 7.37 37.97 -5.46
C LYS A 99 7.13 37.07 -4.24
N GLN A 100 5.88 36.76 -3.93
CA GLN A 100 5.57 35.63 -3.05
C GLN A 100 5.58 34.37 -3.93
N THR A 101 6.70 33.65 -3.98
CA THR A 101 6.73 32.29 -4.53
C THR A 101 5.74 31.45 -3.73
N LEU A 102 4.68 30.97 -4.38
CA LEU A 102 3.72 30.05 -3.77
C LEU A 102 4.42 28.70 -3.57
N ILE A 103 5.11 28.52 -2.44
CA ILE A 103 5.73 27.24 -2.07
C ILE A 103 4.58 26.31 -1.65
N MET A 104 4.09 25.49 -2.58
CA MET A 104 3.21 24.37 -2.28
C MET A 104 3.96 23.41 -1.32
N HIS A 105 3.55 23.36 -0.06
CA HIS A 105 4.20 22.53 0.95
C HIS A 105 3.90 21.05 0.68
N LYS A 106 4.94 20.28 0.32
CA LYS A 106 4.85 18.84 0.10
C LYS A 106 4.85 18.10 1.45
N ARG A 107 3.77 17.38 1.74
CA ARG A 107 3.67 16.49 2.90
C ARG A 107 4.36 15.16 2.59
N ASN A 108 5.35 14.81 3.40
CA ASN A 108 6.07 13.55 3.26
C ASN A 108 5.95 12.71 4.55
N LEU A 109 5.82 11.40 4.38
CA LEU A 109 6.00 10.42 5.44
C LEU A 109 7.19 9.52 5.08
N ASP A 110 8.17 9.43 5.97
CA ASP A 110 9.26 8.45 5.89
C ASP A 110 9.19 7.53 7.12
N ILE A 111 9.10 6.22 6.88
CA ILE A 111 9.12 5.18 7.91
C ILE A 111 10.28 4.27 7.60
N ASP A 112 11.24 4.20 8.52
CA ASP A 112 12.38 3.31 8.40
C ASP A 112 12.62 2.49 9.67
N GLN A 113 12.82 1.18 9.50
CA GLN A 113 13.15 0.28 10.61
C GLN A 113 12.14 0.31 11.76
N CYS A 114 10.85 0.51 11.47
CA CYS A 114 9.79 0.58 12.48
C CYS A 114 8.97 -0.71 12.55
N SER A 115 8.37 -0.97 13.72
CA SER A 115 7.48 -2.10 13.94
C SER A 115 6.11 -1.64 14.44
N PHE A 116 5.05 -2.18 13.84
CA PHE A 116 3.66 -1.91 14.17
C PHE A 116 2.96 -3.24 14.47
N THR A 117 2.62 -3.48 15.74
CA THR A 117 2.10 -4.77 16.21
C THR A 117 0.76 -4.63 16.91
N GLY A 118 -0.28 -5.31 16.42
CA GLY A 118 -1.59 -5.32 17.08
C GLY A 118 -2.26 -3.95 17.13
N CYS A 119 -1.94 -3.05 16.21
CA CYS A 119 -2.56 -1.74 16.13
C CYS A 119 -3.94 -1.86 15.49
N MET A 120 -4.90 -1.08 15.98
CA MET A 120 -6.29 -1.10 15.55
C MET A 120 -6.71 0.26 15.03
N GLY A 121 -7.58 0.28 14.01
CA GLY A 121 -8.14 1.51 13.49
C GLY A 121 -9.44 1.30 12.75
N LYS A 122 -10.19 2.36 12.46
CA LYS A 122 -11.33 2.26 11.54
C LYS A 122 -10.83 2.20 10.09
N MET A 123 -9.97 3.16 9.75
CA MET A 123 -9.23 3.23 8.51
C MET A 123 -7.76 3.05 8.87
N GLY A 124 -7.06 2.07 8.31
CA GLY A 124 -5.65 1.79 8.59
C GLY A 124 -5.38 1.31 10.01
N GLY A 125 -5.06 0.03 10.24
CA GLY A 125 -4.83 -0.44 11.62
C GLY A 125 -3.64 0.25 12.29
N ALA A 126 -2.56 0.48 11.55
CA ALA A 126 -1.40 1.23 12.00
C ALA A 126 -1.34 2.64 11.41
N ILE A 127 -1.71 2.82 10.14
CA ILE A 127 -1.48 4.09 9.43
C ILE A 127 -2.72 4.47 8.61
N HIS A 128 -3.26 5.67 8.86
CA HIS A 128 -4.28 6.30 8.03
C HIS A 128 -3.79 7.64 7.50
N ILE A 129 -3.79 7.80 6.18
CA ILE A 129 -3.35 9.03 5.53
C ILE A 129 -4.24 9.38 4.36
N GLU A 130 -4.70 10.62 4.37
CA GLU A 130 -5.38 11.29 3.26
C GLU A 130 -4.48 12.39 2.69
N LYS A 131 -4.36 12.40 1.35
CA LYS A 131 -3.63 13.38 0.54
C LYS A 131 -2.20 13.63 1.03
N SER A 132 -1.26 12.76 0.62
CA SER A 132 0.17 12.95 0.87
C SER A 132 0.95 13.05 -0.44
N HIS A 133 2.02 13.86 -0.43
CA HIS A 133 2.87 14.01 -1.61
C HIS A 133 3.79 12.81 -1.78
N SER A 134 4.47 12.39 -0.71
CA SER A 134 5.36 11.23 -0.74
C SER A 134 5.19 10.36 0.49
N ILE A 135 5.16 9.06 0.28
CA ILE A 135 5.21 8.05 1.33
C ILE A 135 6.34 7.08 1.01
N GLN A 136 7.28 6.95 1.93
CA GLN A 136 8.35 5.97 1.87
C GLN A 136 8.27 5.09 3.13
N ILE A 137 8.26 3.78 2.91
CA ILE A 137 8.27 2.77 3.96
C ILE A 137 9.39 1.79 3.63
N SER A 138 10.39 1.69 4.50
CA SER A 138 11.49 0.75 4.36
C SER A 138 11.76 -0.02 5.63
N ARG A 139 12.14 -1.30 5.50
CA ARG A 139 12.58 -2.13 6.63
C ARG A 139 11.56 -2.17 7.77
N ALA A 140 10.27 -2.09 7.45
CA ALA A 140 9.21 -2.00 8.44
C ALA A 140 8.48 -3.34 8.61
N SER A 141 7.97 -3.60 9.82
CA SER A 141 7.14 -4.77 10.11
C SER A 141 5.74 -4.34 10.55
N PHE A 142 4.72 -4.93 9.95
CA PHE A 142 3.32 -4.75 10.30
C PHE A 142 2.72 -6.11 10.63
N GLU A 143 2.46 -6.36 11.92
CA GLU A 143 2.06 -7.66 12.43
C GLU A 143 0.75 -7.60 13.21
N GLY A 144 -0.24 -8.39 12.79
CA GLY A 144 -1.48 -8.54 13.55
C GLY A 144 -2.31 -7.25 13.68
N ASN A 145 -2.14 -6.29 12.76
CA ASN A 145 -2.90 -5.04 12.78
C ASN A 145 -4.30 -5.27 12.20
N SER A 146 -5.29 -4.51 12.67
CA SER A 146 -6.70 -4.70 12.31
C SER A 146 -7.42 -3.39 11.99
N ALA A 147 -8.23 -3.37 10.94
CA ALA A 147 -9.13 -2.25 10.65
C ALA A 147 -10.40 -2.63 9.87
N ASP A 148 -11.32 -1.68 9.64
CA ASP A 148 -12.37 -1.92 8.65
C ASP A 148 -11.75 -1.90 7.24
N VAL A 149 -10.91 -0.91 6.95
CA VAL A 149 -10.24 -0.73 5.64
C VAL A 149 -8.73 -0.64 5.83
N GLY A 150 -7.98 -1.55 5.21
CA GLY A 150 -6.51 -1.56 5.28
C GLY A 150 -6.00 -2.01 6.65
N GLY A 151 -5.85 -3.32 6.87
CA GLY A 151 -5.53 -3.86 8.20
C GLY A 151 -4.23 -3.30 8.79
N ALA A 152 -3.23 -3.02 7.97
CA ALA A 152 -2.02 -2.30 8.38
C ALA A 152 -2.07 -0.82 7.98
N GLY A 153 -2.45 -0.51 6.75
CA GLY A 153 -2.34 0.83 6.20
C GLY A 153 -3.43 1.19 5.20
N HIS A 154 -3.91 2.41 5.31
CA HIS A 154 -4.89 3.02 4.41
C HIS A 154 -4.37 4.38 3.94
N PHE A 155 -4.14 4.49 2.63
CA PHE A 155 -3.50 5.64 2.00
C PHE A 155 -4.35 6.11 0.82
N LEU A 156 -4.82 7.36 0.87
CA LEU A 156 -5.69 7.95 -0.15
C LEU A 156 -5.06 9.18 -0.82
N GLY A 157 -5.20 9.29 -2.14
CA GLY A 157 -4.74 10.46 -2.90
C GLY A 157 -3.22 10.68 -2.85
N ILE A 158 -2.43 9.61 -2.99
CA ILE A 158 -0.97 9.65 -2.90
C ILE A 158 -0.33 10.00 -4.25
N ILE A 159 0.68 10.86 -4.25
CA ILE A 159 1.42 11.24 -5.48
C ILE A 159 2.63 10.32 -5.70
N SER A 160 3.37 9.96 -4.65
CA SER A 160 4.50 9.04 -4.71
C SER A 160 4.45 8.05 -3.55
N PHE A 161 4.53 6.75 -3.87
CA PHE A 161 4.54 5.67 -2.89
C PHE A 161 5.71 4.72 -3.16
N LYS A 162 6.54 4.51 -2.15
CA LYS A 162 7.66 3.57 -2.16
C LYS A 162 7.57 2.66 -0.95
N LEU A 163 7.49 1.35 -1.21
CA LEU A 163 7.49 0.32 -0.17
C LEU A 163 8.61 -0.67 -0.46
N LYS A 164 9.52 -0.84 0.51
CA LYS A 164 10.71 -1.66 0.31
C LYS A 164 11.10 -2.48 1.54
N ASP A 165 11.65 -3.67 1.33
CA ASP A 165 12.33 -4.47 2.37
C ASP A 165 11.44 -4.66 3.62
N SER A 166 10.12 -4.83 3.46
CA SER A 166 9.14 -4.75 4.56
C SER A 166 8.27 -6.01 4.65
N LYS A 167 7.66 -6.25 5.81
CA LYS A 167 6.80 -7.41 6.07
C LYS A 167 5.41 -7.00 6.58
N PHE A 168 4.39 -7.65 6.04
CA PHE A 168 2.99 -7.56 6.44
C PHE A 168 2.51 -8.96 6.78
N ASN A 169 2.42 -9.26 8.08
CA ASN A 169 2.06 -10.57 8.60
C ASN A 169 0.74 -10.51 9.36
N THR A 170 -0.15 -11.47 9.10
CA THR A 170 -1.38 -11.69 9.88
C THR A 170 -2.23 -10.44 10.08
N ASN A 171 -2.22 -9.50 9.14
CA ASN A 171 -3.07 -8.31 9.23
C ASN A 171 -4.48 -8.66 8.77
N TYR A 172 -5.46 -8.00 9.38
CA TYR A 172 -6.87 -8.27 9.18
C TYR A 172 -7.63 -7.00 8.79
N ALA A 173 -8.55 -7.11 7.83
CA ALA A 173 -9.58 -6.10 7.69
C ALA A 173 -10.88 -6.62 7.11
N LYS A 174 -11.94 -5.83 7.23
CA LYS A 174 -13.18 -6.12 6.52
C LYS A 174 -13.01 -6.03 5.01
N TYR A 175 -12.36 -4.98 4.50
CA TYR A 175 -12.22 -4.74 3.05
C TYR A 175 -10.85 -5.16 2.47
N TYR A 176 -9.74 -4.69 3.06
CA TYR A 176 -8.37 -4.95 2.54
C TYR A 176 -7.40 -5.36 3.64
N GLY A 177 -6.92 -6.61 3.61
CA GLY A 177 -6.34 -7.25 4.78
C GLY A 177 -5.03 -6.64 5.27
N ALA A 178 -4.14 -6.17 4.38
CA ALA A 178 -2.96 -5.42 4.80
C ALA A 178 -2.97 -3.97 4.33
N LEU A 179 -2.87 -3.73 3.02
CA LEU A 179 -2.71 -2.39 2.46
C LEU A 179 -3.78 -2.03 1.44
N MET A 180 -4.30 -0.81 1.58
CA MET A 180 -5.06 -0.10 0.55
C MET A 180 -4.29 1.18 0.22
N VAL A 181 -3.80 1.27 -1.02
CA VAL A 181 -3.08 2.45 -1.52
C VAL A 181 -3.78 2.98 -2.75
N ASP A 182 -4.09 4.26 -2.73
CA ASP A 182 -4.80 4.94 -3.79
C ASP A 182 -4.02 6.17 -4.27
N GLY A 183 -3.84 6.25 -5.58
CA GLY A 183 -3.18 7.34 -6.28
C GLY A 183 -4.05 8.58 -6.44
N LYS A 184 -3.39 9.73 -6.61
CA LYS A 184 -4.05 10.96 -7.10
C LYS A 184 -4.47 10.75 -8.56
N GLU A 185 -5.49 11.45 -9.06
CA GLU A 185 -6.17 11.21 -10.36
C GLU A 185 -5.33 11.34 -11.66
N LYS A 186 -4.03 11.62 -11.55
CA LYS A 186 -3.07 11.62 -12.65
C LYS A 186 -2.33 10.28 -12.65
N PRO A 187 -1.82 9.79 -13.80
CA PRO A 187 -1.01 8.59 -13.81
C PRO A 187 0.19 8.76 -12.86
N VAL A 188 0.18 7.99 -11.77
CA VAL A 188 1.23 7.94 -10.76
C VAL A 188 1.82 6.54 -10.74
N ASN A 189 3.15 6.45 -10.71
CA ASN A 189 3.85 5.17 -10.65
C ASN A 189 4.33 4.93 -9.24
N PHE A 190 3.89 3.82 -8.66
CA PHE A 190 4.33 3.36 -7.34
C PHE A 190 5.42 2.30 -7.48
N SER A 191 6.27 2.21 -6.45
CA SER A 191 7.36 1.24 -6.43
C SER A 191 7.27 0.37 -5.19
N ILE A 192 7.10 -0.93 -5.40
CA ILE A 192 7.04 -1.95 -4.35
C ILE A 192 8.13 -2.97 -4.64
N SER A 193 9.03 -3.21 -3.69
CA SER A 193 10.12 -4.16 -3.91
C SER A 193 10.56 -4.89 -2.65
N VAL A 194 10.82 -6.19 -2.75
CA VAL A 194 11.33 -7.00 -1.62
C VAL A 194 10.37 -6.92 -0.42
N VAL A 195 9.09 -7.19 -0.67
CA VAL A 195 8.05 -7.13 0.36
C VAL A 195 7.48 -8.52 0.58
N ASN A 196 7.18 -8.85 1.84
CA ASN A 196 6.51 -10.09 2.20
C ASN A 196 5.10 -9.81 2.75
N PHE A 197 4.07 -10.22 2.01
CA PHE A 197 2.68 -10.26 2.45
C PHE A 197 2.28 -11.71 2.78
N THR A 198 2.29 -12.05 4.06
CA THR A 198 2.00 -13.41 4.53
C THR A 198 0.81 -13.45 5.48
N ASN A 199 -0.07 -14.44 5.30
CA ASN A 199 -1.21 -14.72 6.19
C ASN A 199 -2.16 -13.54 6.41
N ASN A 200 -2.25 -12.58 5.48
CA ASN A 200 -3.17 -11.46 5.62
C ASN A 200 -4.58 -11.89 5.21
N ARG A 201 -5.59 -11.34 5.88
CA ARG A 201 -6.99 -11.74 5.67
C ARG A 201 -7.88 -10.52 5.45
N ALA A 202 -8.70 -10.58 4.41
CA ALA A 202 -9.84 -9.70 4.25
C ALA A 202 -11.15 -10.48 4.33
N GLU A 203 -12.21 -9.88 4.86
CA GLU A 203 -13.55 -10.51 4.77
C GLU A 203 -14.10 -10.43 3.35
N LEU A 204 -13.88 -9.30 2.65
CA LEU A 204 -14.55 -8.99 1.39
C LEU A 204 -13.60 -8.92 0.19
N TRP A 205 -12.75 -7.90 0.08
CA TRP A 205 -12.18 -7.54 -1.23
C TRP A 205 -10.79 -8.11 -1.51
N GLY A 206 -9.73 -7.61 -0.89
CA GLY A 206 -8.35 -7.97 -1.25
C GLY A 206 -7.53 -8.33 -0.04
N ALA A 207 -6.93 -9.52 -0.02
CA ALA A 207 -6.31 -10.03 1.20
C ALA A 207 -5.02 -9.29 1.60
N ALA A 208 -4.12 -9.00 0.65
CA ALA A 208 -2.82 -8.42 0.96
C ALA A 208 -2.71 -6.97 0.50
N LEU A 209 -2.85 -6.72 -0.79
CA LEU A 209 -2.55 -5.41 -1.38
C LEU A 209 -3.67 -5.02 -2.33
N ARG A 210 -4.21 -3.82 -2.13
CA ARG A 210 -4.94 -3.10 -3.17
C ARG A 210 -4.14 -1.88 -3.62
N LEU A 211 -4.02 -1.74 -4.93
CA LEU A 211 -3.52 -0.56 -5.59
C LEU A 211 -4.64 0.04 -6.43
N ASP A 212 -4.88 1.34 -6.24
CA ASP A 212 -5.92 2.13 -6.90
C ASP A 212 -5.31 3.32 -7.66
N ARG A 213 -5.83 3.64 -8.85
CA ARG A 213 -5.43 4.78 -9.69
C ARG A 213 -3.91 4.98 -9.89
N CYS A 214 -3.14 3.88 -9.98
CA CYS A 214 -1.69 3.95 -10.16
C CYS A 214 -1.16 2.87 -11.13
N GLY A 215 0.00 3.15 -11.72
CA GLY A 215 0.86 2.19 -12.40
C GLY A 215 2.10 1.86 -11.56
N GLY A 216 3.16 1.40 -12.23
CA GLY A 216 4.49 1.24 -11.64
C GLY A 216 4.95 -0.20 -11.48
N ASP A 217 5.88 -0.41 -10.57
CA ASP A 217 6.67 -1.63 -10.47
C ASP A 217 6.43 -2.38 -9.16
N ILE A 218 6.18 -3.68 -9.25
CA ILE A 218 6.20 -4.63 -8.13
C ILE A 218 7.29 -5.66 -8.41
N ARG A 219 8.32 -5.73 -7.57
CA ARG A 219 9.49 -6.60 -7.80
C ARG A 219 9.83 -7.45 -6.59
N CYS A 220 10.25 -8.69 -6.82
CA CYS A 220 10.77 -9.57 -5.75
C CYS A 220 9.85 -9.64 -4.52
N THR A 221 8.53 -9.67 -4.75
CA THR A 221 7.52 -9.59 -3.69
C THR A 221 6.77 -10.90 -3.54
N TYR A 222 6.46 -11.25 -2.30
CA TYR A 222 5.85 -12.52 -1.92
C TYR A 222 4.43 -12.28 -1.40
N PHE A 223 3.48 -13.04 -1.93
CA PHE A 223 2.10 -13.12 -1.47
C PHE A 223 1.83 -14.57 -1.08
N VAL A 224 1.86 -14.84 0.23
CA VAL A 224 1.79 -16.21 0.75
C VAL A 224 0.60 -16.36 1.69
N LYS A 225 -0.24 -17.38 1.45
CA LYS A 225 -1.33 -17.77 2.37
C LYS A 225 -2.29 -16.63 2.72
N ASN A 226 -2.50 -15.69 1.81
CA ASN A 226 -3.46 -14.63 2.02
C ASN A 226 -4.87 -15.13 1.65
N ILE A 227 -5.89 -14.64 2.35
CA ILE A 227 -7.27 -15.13 2.23
C ILE A 227 -8.24 -13.96 2.12
N ALA A 228 -9.10 -13.95 1.09
CA ALA A 228 -10.24 -13.03 1.02
C ALA A 228 -11.40 -13.63 0.23
N LEU A 229 -12.62 -13.11 0.42
CA LEU A 229 -13.77 -13.55 -0.39
C LEU A 229 -13.56 -13.29 -1.89
N VAL A 230 -13.04 -12.12 -2.26
CA VAL A 230 -12.92 -11.70 -3.66
C VAL A 230 -11.54 -12.00 -4.26
N SER A 231 -10.46 -11.34 -3.82
CA SER A 231 -9.10 -11.51 -4.38
C SER A 231 -8.12 -12.01 -3.32
N GLY A 232 -7.54 -13.19 -3.57
CA GLY A 232 -6.75 -13.94 -2.60
C GLY A 232 -5.45 -13.27 -2.19
N ALA A 233 -4.88 -12.37 -3.00
CA ALA A 233 -3.64 -11.66 -2.67
C ALA A 233 -3.67 -10.21 -3.13
N PHE A 234 -3.72 -10.01 -4.44
CA PHE A 234 -3.50 -8.70 -5.06
C PHE A 234 -4.75 -8.25 -5.79
N PHE A 235 -5.25 -7.09 -5.40
CA PHE A 235 -6.35 -6.43 -6.07
C PHE A 235 -5.81 -5.23 -6.83
N ASP A 236 -5.73 -5.37 -8.13
CA ASP A 236 -5.36 -4.28 -9.00
C ASP A 236 -6.61 -3.54 -9.47
N PHE A 237 -6.74 -2.26 -9.11
CA PHE A 237 -7.79 -1.37 -9.58
C PHE A 237 -7.14 -0.11 -10.17
N SER A 238 -7.47 0.25 -11.40
CA SER A 238 -6.83 1.40 -12.06
C SER A 238 -7.68 1.83 -13.25
N CYS A 239 -7.64 3.12 -13.56
CA CYS A 239 -8.33 3.73 -14.69
C CYS A 239 -7.38 4.70 -15.40
N LYS A 240 -7.63 4.93 -16.71
CA LYS A 240 -6.73 5.63 -17.66
C LYS A 240 -5.47 4.80 -17.96
N PRO A 241 -4.81 4.99 -19.13
CA PRO A 241 -3.70 4.11 -19.52
C PRO A 241 -2.58 4.20 -18.47
N ASN A 242 -2.48 3.16 -17.66
CA ASN A 242 -1.45 2.92 -16.68
C ASN A 242 -0.82 1.57 -17.02
N THR A 243 0.49 1.48 -16.83
CA THR A 243 1.21 0.23 -17.03
C THR A 243 1.70 -0.32 -15.70
N ARG A 244 1.70 -1.64 -15.57
CA ARG A 244 2.24 -2.31 -14.38
C ARG A 244 3.24 -3.39 -14.75
N SER A 245 4.42 -3.34 -14.13
CA SER A 245 5.42 -4.41 -14.24
C SER A 245 5.48 -5.19 -12.94
N ILE A 246 5.17 -6.48 -13.00
CA ILE A 246 5.24 -7.41 -11.88
C ILE A 246 6.38 -8.38 -12.20
N THR A 247 7.50 -8.29 -11.50
CA THR A 247 8.71 -9.04 -11.84
C THR A 247 9.21 -9.87 -10.66
N ARG A 248 9.53 -11.15 -10.88
CA ARG A 248 10.07 -12.04 -9.84
C ARG A 248 9.19 -12.10 -8.57
N CYS A 249 7.87 -12.11 -8.75
CA CYS A 249 6.94 -12.19 -7.64
C CYS A 249 6.42 -13.62 -7.48
N CYS A 250 6.09 -14.01 -6.25
CA CYS A 250 5.57 -15.34 -5.94
C CYS A 250 4.21 -15.22 -5.26
N PHE A 251 3.21 -15.90 -5.83
CA PHE A 251 1.86 -16.02 -5.30
C PHE A 251 1.65 -17.49 -4.90
N LEU A 252 1.77 -17.75 -3.60
CA LEU A 252 1.72 -19.11 -3.05
C LEU A 252 0.55 -19.29 -2.09
N SER A 253 -0.28 -20.30 -2.34
CA SER A 253 -1.34 -20.72 -1.42
C SER A 253 -2.34 -19.61 -1.05
N ASN A 254 -2.58 -18.66 -1.95
CA ASN A 254 -3.58 -17.62 -1.72
C ASN A 254 -4.97 -18.16 -2.06
N ASN A 255 -5.93 -17.90 -1.18
CA ASN A 255 -7.26 -18.48 -1.26
C ASN A 255 -8.34 -17.41 -1.42
N CYS A 256 -9.28 -17.64 -2.33
CA CYS A 256 -10.48 -16.84 -2.46
C CYS A 256 -11.69 -17.63 -2.94
N THR A 257 -12.87 -17.02 -2.85
CA THR A 257 -14.12 -17.64 -3.29
C THR A 257 -14.53 -17.14 -4.67
N SER A 258 -14.34 -15.85 -4.96
CA SER A 258 -15.05 -15.23 -6.09
C SER A 258 -14.23 -14.95 -7.35
N ARG A 259 -12.91 -14.72 -7.26
CA ARG A 259 -12.10 -14.24 -8.40
C ARG A 259 -10.84 -15.07 -8.63
N ALA A 260 -9.70 -14.60 -8.14
CA ALA A 260 -8.41 -15.27 -8.24
C ALA A 260 -7.45 -14.72 -7.18
N ALA A 261 -6.25 -15.31 -7.06
CA ALA A 261 -5.18 -14.73 -6.24
C ALA A 261 -4.84 -13.29 -6.67
N VAL A 262 -4.84 -13.04 -7.98
CA VAL A 262 -4.66 -11.72 -8.57
C VAL A 262 -5.90 -11.34 -9.38
N THR A 263 -6.55 -10.26 -8.98
CA THR A 263 -7.68 -9.69 -9.73
C THR A 263 -7.23 -8.40 -10.41
N CYS A 264 -7.42 -8.32 -11.72
CA CYS A 264 -7.20 -7.13 -12.51
C CYS A 264 -8.55 -6.51 -12.90
N PHE A 265 -8.86 -5.33 -12.37
CA PHE A 265 -10.12 -4.62 -12.62
C PHE A 265 -9.83 -3.24 -13.24
N HIS A 266 -9.68 -3.19 -14.58
CA HIS A 266 -9.14 -2.02 -15.29
C HIS A 266 -9.79 -1.69 -16.61
N LEU A 267 -9.90 -0.41 -16.94
CA LEU A 267 -10.16 0.00 -18.32
C LEU A 267 -8.84 0.49 -18.96
N LEU A 268 -8.45 -0.12 -20.10
CA LEU A 268 -7.28 0.27 -20.90
C LEU A 268 -5.92 0.10 -20.18
N GLN A 269 -5.75 -0.93 -19.36
CA GLN A 269 -4.48 -1.23 -18.69
C GLN A 269 -3.66 -2.28 -19.45
N GLU A 270 -2.34 -2.06 -19.47
CA GLU A 270 -1.37 -3.07 -19.87
C GLU A 270 -0.53 -3.49 -18.67
N SER A 271 -0.38 -4.79 -18.45
CA SER A 271 0.44 -5.31 -17.36
C SER A 271 1.32 -6.45 -17.82
N THR A 272 2.56 -6.47 -17.34
CA THR A 272 3.53 -7.50 -17.67
C THR A 272 3.95 -8.22 -16.41
N TYR A 273 3.72 -9.53 -16.36
CA TYR A 273 4.23 -10.43 -15.34
C TYR A 273 5.45 -11.14 -15.90
N THR A 274 6.62 -10.93 -15.29
CA THR A 274 7.88 -11.51 -15.75
C THR A 274 8.51 -12.36 -14.65
N LYS A 275 8.86 -13.62 -14.94
CA LYS A 275 9.51 -14.51 -13.96
C LYS A 275 8.71 -14.67 -12.67
N CYS A 276 7.38 -14.68 -12.77
CA CYS A 276 6.48 -14.83 -11.63
C CYS A 276 6.04 -16.28 -11.46
N ILE A 277 5.70 -16.64 -10.22
CA ILE A 277 5.31 -18.00 -9.87
C ILE A 277 3.95 -17.98 -9.20
N PHE A 278 3.09 -18.87 -9.65
CA PHE A 278 1.75 -19.06 -9.15
C PHE A 278 1.56 -20.52 -8.78
N ALA A 279 1.44 -20.79 -7.49
CA ALA A 279 1.38 -22.15 -6.98
C ALA A 279 0.42 -22.29 -5.81
N LYS A 280 -0.30 -23.40 -5.78
CA LYS A 280 -1.28 -23.76 -4.74
C LYS A 280 -2.34 -22.69 -4.48
N ASN A 281 -2.49 -21.71 -5.37
CA ASN A 281 -3.55 -20.73 -5.28
C ASN A 281 -4.87 -21.45 -5.56
N TYR A 282 -5.90 -21.06 -4.83
CA TYR A 282 -7.21 -21.68 -4.96
C TYR A 282 -8.27 -20.59 -5.05
N CYS A 283 -9.07 -20.67 -6.12
CA CYS A 283 -10.35 -19.99 -6.18
C CYS A 283 -11.47 -21.00 -6.42
N GLU A 284 -12.54 -20.91 -5.64
CA GLU A 284 -13.74 -21.73 -5.81
C GLU A 284 -14.38 -21.53 -7.19
N LYS A 285 -14.57 -20.28 -7.62
CA LYS A 285 -15.19 -19.95 -8.91
C LYS A 285 -14.28 -20.03 -10.12
N LYS A 286 -12.96 -20.17 -9.92
CA LYS A 286 -11.90 -20.08 -10.94
C LYS A 286 -11.87 -18.71 -11.65
N PRO A 287 -10.74 -18.34 -12.27
CA PRO A 287 -9.43 -19.00 -12.26
C PRO A 287 -8.72 -18.90 -10.90
N ASN A 288 -7.73 -19.74 -10.64
CA ASN A 288 -7.00 -19.76 -9.38
C ASN A 288 -6.06 -18.57 -9.21
N SER A 289 -5.36 -18.17 -10.27
CA SER A 289 -4.18 -17.30 -10.15
C SER A 289 -4.39 -15.90 -10.67
N ILE A 290 -4.85 -15.72 -11.91
CA ILE A 290 -5.07 -14.38 -12.47
C ILE A 290 -6.43 -14.31 -13.17
N GLU A 291 -7.27 -13.38 -12.73
CA GLU A 291 -8.54 -13.07 -13.41
C GLU A 291 -8.57 -11.61 -13.90
N ILE A 292 -8.92 -11.41 -15.17
CA ILE A 292 -9.26 -10.10 -15.72
C ILE A 292 -10.77 -9.88 -15.59
N GLN A 293 -11.17 -8.89 -14.80
CA GLN A 293 -12.56 -8.49 -14.58
C GLN A 293 -12.91 -7.19 -15.30
N SER A 294 -12.43 -7.03 -16.54
CA SER A 294 -12.72 -5.85 -17.35
C SER A 294 -12.52 -6.08 -18.85
N ILE A 295 -12.76 -5.04 -19.64
CA ILE A 295 -12.60 -4.99 -21.11
C ILE A 295 -11.36 -4.17 -21.48
N ASN A 296 -10.78 -4.47 -22.66
CA ASN A 296 -9.60 -3.79 -23.21
C ASN A 296 -8.40 -3.79 -22.25
N THR A 297 -8.21 -4.88 -21.51
CA THR A 297 -7.02 -5.08 -20.67
C THR A 297 -6.11 -6.10 -21.33
N LYS A 298 -4.81 -5.81 -21.33
CA LYS A 298 -3.80 -6.68 -21.89
C LYS A 298 -2.83 -7.13 -20.80
N ILE A 299 -2.76 -8.43 -20.55
CA ILE A 299 -1.80 -9.02 -19.62
C ILE A 299 -0.79 -9.85 -20.40
N THR A 300 0.49 -9.47 -20.31
CA THR A 300 1.60 -10.26 -20.86
C THR A 300 2.22 -11.10 -19.75
N LEU A 301 2.30 -12.41 -19.95
CA LEU A 301 2.95 -13.37 -19.07
C LEU A 301 4.25 -13.82 -19.75
N GLN A 302 5.39 -13.51 -19.15
CA GLN A 302 6.71 -13.80 -19.70
C GLN A 302 7.53 -14.63 -18.71
N ASN A 303 8.00 -15.81 -19.11
CA ASN A 303 8.80 -16.68 -18.24
C ASN A 303 8.13 -16.98 -16.88
N CYS A 304 6.80 -17.05 -16.84
CA CYS A 304 6.05 -17.33 -15.60
C CYS A 304 5.79 -18.84 -15.46
N VAL A 305 5.62 -19.30 -14.22
CA VAL A 305 5.35 -20.71 -13.91
C VAL A 305 4.03 -20.81 -13.15
N PHE A 306 3.15 -21.66 -13.64
CA PHE A 306 1.85 -21.97 -13.05
C PHE A 306 1.75 -23.47 -12.74
N GLU A 307 1.32 -23.81 -11.52
CA GLU A 307 1.20 -25.21 -11.11
C GLU A 307 0.01 -25.93 -11.77
N GLY A 308 -1.10 -25.22 -11.98
CA GLY A 308 -2.29 -25.74 -12.66
C GLY A 308 -2.26 -25.57 -14.18
N THR A 309 -3.28 -26.12 -14.86
CA THR A 309 -3.45 -25.93 -16.31
C THR A 309 -3.86 -24.49 -16.62
N LYS A 310 -3.64 -24.04 -17.86
CA LYS A 310 -3.96 -22.68 -18.30
C LYS A 310 -5.41 -22.28 -18.00
N GLU A 311 -6.35 -23.19 -18.25
CA GLU A 311 -7.80 -22.98 -18.06
C GLU A 311 -8.18 -22.81 -16.59
N THR A 312 -7.41 -23.42 -15.69
CA THR A 312 -7.66 -23.34 -14.25
C THR A 312 -6.94 -22.15 -13.61
N GLU A 313 -5.85 -21.67 -14.20
CA GLU A 313 -4.94 -20.70 -13.59
C GLU A 313 -5.18 -19.27 -14.05
N ILE A 314 -5.60 -19.07 -15.31
CA ILE A 314 -5.87 -17.75 -15.87
C ILE A 314 -7.24 -17.70 -16.55
N GLY A 315 -7.89 -16.54 -16.49
CA GLY A 315 -9.24 -16.38 -17.03
C GLY A 315 -9.69 -14.93 -17.12
N MET A 316 -10.75 -14.72 -17.90
CA MET A 316 -11.32 -13.39 -18.15
C MET A 316 -12.83 -13.46 -18.01
N LYS A 317 -13.42 -12.47 -17.35
CA LYS A 317 -14.88 -12.39 -17.16
C LYS A 317 -15.59 -11.87 -18.40
N PHE A 318 -14.99 -10.91 -19.08
CA PHE A 318 -15.55 -10.28 -20.27
C PHE A 318 -14.65 -10.59 -21.47
N ASN A 319 -15.28 -10.81 -22.62
CA ASN A 319 -14.58 -10.83 -23.91
C ASN A 319 -13.99 -9.42 -24.15
N TYR A 320 -13.03 -9.23 -25.07
CA TYR A 320 -12.28 -7.97 -25.33
C TYR A 320 -11.04 -7.69 -24.46
N SER A 321 -10.63 -8.61 -23.60
CA SER A 321 -9.31 -8.57 -22.95
C SER A 321 -8.43 -9.69 -23.50
N GLU A 322 -7.12 -9.60 -23.29
CA GLU A 322 -6.15 -10.53 -23.85
C GLU A 322 -5.09 -10.95 -22.82
N PHE A 323 -4.78 -12.24 -22.82
CA PHE A 323 -3.55 -12.78 -22.24
C PHE A 323 -2.55 -13.11 -23.35
N ILE A 324 -1.40 -12.43 -23.36
CA ILE A 324 -0.26 -12.78 -24.20
C ILE A 324 0.67 -13.65 -23.37
N VAL A 325 0.86 -14.91 -23.79
CA VAL A 325 1.71 -15.87 -23.09
C VAL A 325 3.00 -16.08 -23.88
N GLN A 326 4.14 -15.80 -23.24
CA GLN A 326 5.49 -15.90 -23.81
C GLN A 326 6.36 -16.73 -22.86
N ASP A 327 6.88 -17.86 -23.33
CA ASP A 327 7.81 -18.72 -22.58
C ASP A 327 7.34 -19.06 -21.16
N SER A 328 6.03 -19.14 -20.93
CA SER A 328 5.46 -19.40 -19.61
C SER A 328 4.90 -20.82 -19.56
N GLU A 329 5.14 -21.48 -18.43
CA GLU A 329 4.82 -22.90 -18.21
C GLU A 329 3.54 -23.05 -17.37
N PHE A 330 2.71 -24.03 -17.73
CA PHE A 330 1.49 -24.43 -17.02
C PHE A 330 1.53 -25.93 -16.73
N GLY A 331 0.92 -26.35 -15.63
CA GLY A 331 0.93 -27.75 -15.19
C GLY A 331 2.27 -28.19 -14.58
N THR A 332 3.13 -27.24 -14.20
CA THR A 332 4.46 -27.55 -13.67
C THR A 332 4.37 -27.90 -12.19
N VAL A 333 4.76 -29.13 -11.82
CA VAL A 333 4.86 -29.53 -10.42
C VAL A 333 6.09 -28.88 -9.79
N ILE A 334 5.88 -27.94 -8.88
CA ILE A 334 6.96 -27.24 -8.19
C ILE A 334 7.31 -27.99 -6.90
N GLN A 335 8.40 -28.76 -6.92
CA GLN A 335 8.81 -29.58 -5.77
C GLN A 335 9.50 -28.77 -4.66
N ASP A 336 10.20 -27.70 -5.01
CA ASP A 336 10.98 -26.88 -4.07
C ASP A 336 10.77 -25.39 -4.34
N TYR A 337 9.92 -24.77 -3.52
CA TYR A 337 9.67 -23.34 -3.58
C TYR A 337 10.85 -22.52 -3.04
N SER A 338 11.74 -23.11 -2.23
CA SER A 338 12.84 -22.37 -1.57
C SER A 338 13.86 -21.82 -2.57
N LYS A 339 14.12 -22.56 -3.65
CA LYS A 339 14.94 -22.10 -4.78
C LYS A 339 14.41 -20.83 -5.44
N PHE A 340 13.10 -20.62 -5.37
CA PHE A 340 12.44 -19.44 -5.95
C PHE A 340 12.22 -18.32 -4.93
N LEU A 341 12.07 -18.69 -3.66
CA LEU A 341 12.03 -17.75 -2.53
C LEU A 341 13.42 -17.17 -2.20
N GLY A 342 14.48 -17.71 -2.80
CA GLY A 342 15.86 -17.18 -2.82
C GLY A 342 16.35 -16.63 -1.49
N ASN A 343 16.89 -17.46 -0.59
CA ASN A 343 17.56 -17.06 0.66
C ASN A 343 16.90 -15.89 1.45
N LEU A 344 15.57 -15.73 1.40
CA LEU A 344 14.89 -14.83 2.31
C LEU A 344 14.74 -15.51 3.67
N TYR A 345 15.53 -15.05 4.63
CA TYR A 345 15.55 -15.43 6.05
C TYR A 345 14.22 -15.19 6.82
N TRP A 346 13.07 -15.02 6.16
CA TRP A 346 11.88 -14.40 6.77
C TRP A 346 10.50 -14.94 6.33
N VAL A 347 10.43 -16.10 5.66
CA VAL A 347 9.16 -16.83 5.45
C VAL A 347 8.81 -17.64 6.69
#